data_AF-A0A7M4AVE5-F1
#
_entry.id   AF-A0A7M4AVE5-F1
#
_cell.length_a   1.000
_cell.length_b   1.000
_cell.length_c   1.000
_cell.angle_alpha   90.00
_cell.angle_beta   90.00
_cell.angle_gamma   90.00
#
_symmetry.space_group_name_H-M   'P 1'
#
loop_
_entity.id
_entity.type
_entity.pdbx_description
1 polymer ?
#
loop_
_entity_poly.entity_id
_entity_poly.type
_entity_poly.pdbx_seq_one_letter_code
_entity_poly.pdbx_strand_id
1 'polypeptide(L)'
;MSDEVDDVRRALTIVFRGVDGLPRPDVERSFSFDMEWVAPHEAERVVDALLRTGWLEERNQLLHLAQELGEVQVPFGWFPRPRRLLQPVSATGSAGNIEDEQVTTQ
;
A
#
# COMPACT_ATOMS: atom_id res chain seq x y z
N MET A 1 -2.31 -15.41 7.97
CA MET A 1 -2.30 -14.08 7.33
C MET A 1 -1.27 -14.15 6.22
N SER A 2 -1.66 -13.84 4.98
CA SER A 2 -0.83 -14.13 3.81
C SER A 2 0.45 -13.29 3.83
N ASP A 3 1.59 -13.93 3.55
CA ASP A 3 2.93 -13.32 3.47
C ASP A 3 2.95 -12.00 2.66
N GLU A 4 2.05 -11.91 1.68
CA GLU A 4 1.87 -10.77 0.77
C GLU A 4 1.33 -9.51 1.45
N VAL A 5 0.40 -9.66 2.40
CA VAL A 5 -0.14 -8.53 3.18
C VAL A 5 0.95 -7.96 4.06
N ASP A 6 1.74 -8.84 4.68
CA ASP A 6 2.84 -8.44 5.56
C ASP A 6 3.98 -7.79 4.77
N ASP A 7 4.29 -8.27 3.56
CA ASP A 7 5.25 -7.63 2.67
C ASP A 7 4.86 -6.18 2.35
N VAL A 8 3.59 -5.93 2.01
CA VAL A 8 3.12 -4.55 1.73
C VAL A 8 3.17 -3.70 3.00
N ARG A 9 2.75 -4.24 4.15
CA ARG A 9 2.83 -3.55 5.44
C ARG A 9 4.27 -3.15 5.79
N ARG A 10 5.22 -4.07 5.69
CA ARG A 10 6.65 -3.81 5.93
C ARG A 10 7.18 -2.71 5.02
N ALA A 11 6.86 -2.78 3.73
CA ALA A 11 7.27 -1.77 2.76
C ALA A 11 6.74 -0.38 3.14
N LEU A 12 5.45 -0.28 3.48
CA LEU A 12 4.83 0.97 3.91
C LEU A 12 5.42 1.49 5.22
N THR A 13 5.67 0.62 6.20
CA THR A 13 6.34 0.99 7.46
C THR A 13 7.72 1.58 7.21
N ILE A 14 8.49 1.01 6.28
CA ILE A 14 9.85 1.50 5.94
C ILE A 14 9.80 2.83 5.18
N VAL A 15 8.82 3.01 4.29
CA VAL A 15 8.68 4.25 3.48
C VAL A 15 8.18 5.41 4.34
N PHE A 16 7.13 5.18 5.14
CA PHE A 16 6.56 6.22 5.99
C PHE A 16 7.41 6.47 7.24
N ARG A 17 8.18 5.49 7.75
CA ARG A 17 9.01 5.63 8.96
C ARG A 17 8.29 6.27 10.16
N GLY A 18 6.97 6.07 10.25
CA GLY A 18 6.12 6.66 11.31
C GLY A 18 5.66 8.09 11.05
N VAL A 19 5.87 8.67 9.86
CA VAL A 19 5.22 9.93 9.48
C VAL A 19 3.76 9.70 9.09
N ASP A 20 2.89 10.69 9.35
CA ASP A 20 1.44 10.57 9.11
C ASP A 20 1.08 10.71 7.62
N GLY A 21 1.86 11.47 6.84
CA GLY A 21 1.62 11.67 5.43
C GLY A 21 2.85 12.18 4.67
N LEU A 22 2.97 11.77 3.42
CA LEU A 22 4.05 12.15 2.51
C LEU A 22 3.49 12.62 1.17
N PRO A 23 4.10 13.63 0.53
CA PRO A 23 3.68 14.00 -0.82
C PRO A 23 4.00 12.84 -1.78
N ARG A 24 3.11 12.62 -2.76
CA ARG A 24 3.25 11.57 -3.78
C ARG A 24 4.67 11.43 -4.38
N PRO A 25 5.35 12.50 -4.83
CA PRO A 25 6.70 12.37 -5.39
C PRO A 25 7.75 11.90 -4.38
N ASP A 26 7.57 12.16 -3.08
CA ASP A 26 8.48 11.65 -2.05
C ASP A 26 8.28 10.15 -1.84
N VAL A 27 7.02 9.68 -1.87
CA VAL A 27 6.71 8.24 -1.81
C VAL A 27 7.28 7.51 -3.02
N GLU A 28 7.08 8.04 -4.23
CA GLU A 28 7.64 7.48 -5.47
C GLU A 28 9.18 7.43 -5.41
N ARG A 29 9.81 8.49 -4.91
CA ARG A 29 11.26 8.56 -4.68
C ARG A 29 11.71 7.54 -3.64
N SER A 30 10.99 7.34 -2.55
CA SER A 30 11.35 6.35 -1.54
C SER A 30 11.35 4.94 -2.13
N PHE A 31 10.32 4.59 -2.91
CA PHE A 31 10.23 3.28 -3.55
C PHE A 31 11.33 3.03 -4.60
N SER A 32 11.79 4.07 -5.32
CA SER A 32 12.71 3.91 -6.44
C SER A 32 14.16 4.32 -6.18
N PHE A 33 14.40 5.43 -5.50
CA PHE A 33 15.74 5.98 -5.27
C PHE A 33 16.27 5.67 -3.87
N ASP A 34 15.46 5.79 -2.83
CA ASP A 34 15.94 5.57 -1.44
C ASP A 34 16.14 4.09 -1.17
N MET A 35 15.16 3.28 -1.58
CA MET A 35 15.14 1.85 -1.32
C MET A 35 15.52 0.99 -2.54
N GLU A 36 15.54 1.57 -3.74
CA GLU A 36 15.87 0.88 -5.00
C GLU A 36 15.04 -0.39 -5.25
N TRP A 37 13.78 -0.42 -4.78
CA TRP A 37 12.90 -1.58 -4.91
C TRP A 37 12.23 -1.68 -6.27
N VAL A 38 11.97 -0.55 -6.92
CA VAL A 38 11.35 -0.47 -8.25
C VAL A 38 12.04 0.59 -9.09
N ALA A 39 11.92 0.50 -10.42
CA ALA A 39 12.46 1.54 -11.26
C ALA A 39 11.67 2.86 -11.10
N PRO A 40 12.27 4.05 -11.36
CA PRO A 40 11.56 5.33 -11.23
C PRO A 40 10.28 5.43 -12.07
N HIS A 41 10.25 4.82 -13.26
CA HIS A 41 9.08 4.78 -14.13
C HIS A 41 7.99 3.81 -13.64
N GLU A 42 8.33 2.91 -12.71
CA GLU A 42 7.41 1.97 -12.07
C GLU A 42 6.87 2.49 -10.74
N ALA A 43 7.57 3.44 -10.10
CA ALA A 43 7.20 3.99 -8.80
C ALA A 43 5.81 4.62 -8.80
N GLU A 44 5.48 5.39 -9.85
CA GLU A 44 4.14 5.96 -10.03
C GLU A 44 3.07 4.86 -10.05
N ARG A 45 3.35 3.75 -10.76
CA ARG A 45 2.42 2.62 -10.88
C ARG A 45 2.23 1.91 -9.54
N VAL A 46 3.28 1.81 -8.72
CA VAL A 46 3.20 1.28 -7.34
C VAL A 46 2.27 2.14 -6.49
N VAL A 47 2.47 3.46 -6.50
CA VAL A 47 1.64 4.37 -5.72
C VAL A 47 0.17 4.29 -6.15
N ASP A 48 -0.11 4.32 -7.45
CA ASP A 48 -1.48 4.17 -7.93
C ASP A 48 -2.08 2.79 -7.58
N ALA A 49 -1.27 1.73 -7.59
CA ALA A 49 -1.73 0.40 -7.19
C ALA A 49 -2.08 0.36 -5.69
N LEU A 50 -1.26 0.97 -4.84
CA LEU A 50 -1.50 1.07 -3.39
C LEU A 50 -2.74 1.91 -3.06
N LEU A 51 -2.96 3.02 -3.78
CA LEU A 51 -4.18 3.82 -3.68
C LEU A 51 -5.41 3.00 -4.09
N ARG A 52 -5.37 2.34 -5.25
CA ARG A 52 -6.48 1.52 -5.77
C ARG A 52 -6.85 0.34 -4.87
N THR A 53 -5.89 -0.20 -4.13
CA THR A 53 -6.09 -1.37 -3.25
C THR A 53 -6.41 -0.98 -1.80
N GLY A 54 -6.51 0.32 -1.52
CA GLY A 54 -6.89 0.86 -0.21
C GLY A 54 -5.77 0.81 0.83
N TRP A 55 -4.51 0.70 0.42
CA TRP A 55 -3.37 0.83 1.34
C TRP A 55 -3.04 2.28 1.65
N LEU A 56 -3.17 3.12 0.63
CA LEU A 56 -2.96 4.55 0.73
C LEU A 56 -4.27 5.28 0.46
N GLU A 57 -4.41 6.44 1.06
CA GLU A 57 -5.44 7.42 0.73
C GLU A 57 -4.78 8.77 0.46
N GLU A 58 -5.35 9.55 -0.47
CA GLU A 58 -4.91 10.91 -0.72
C GLU A 58 -5.79 11.89 0.05
N ARG A 59 -5.18 12.66 0.96
CA ARG A 59 -5.85 13.69 1.77
C ARG A 59 -4.97 14.92 1.84
N ASN A 60 -5.55 16.10 1.62
CA ASN A 60 -4.82 17.38 1.66
C ASN A 60 -3.54 17.39 0.78
N GLN A 61 -3.59 16.77 -0.40
CA GLN A 61 -2.45 16.63 -1.33
C GLN A 61 -1.27 15.79 -0.80
N LEU A 62 -1.48 15.04 0.29
CA LEU A 62 -0.53 14.10 0.85
C LEU A 62 -1.11 12.69 0.79
N LEU A 63 -0.22 11.71 0.68
CA LEU A 63 -0.55 10.29 0.80
C LEU A 63 -0.43 9.89 2.26
N HIS A 64 -1.53 9.35 2.79
CA HIS A 64 -1.63 8.83 4.14
C HIS A 64 -1.87 7.31 4.09
N LEU A 65 -1.54 6.62 5.17
CA LEU A 65 -1.91 5.21 5.34
C LEU A 65 -3.41 5.12 5.58
N ALA A 66 -4.13 4.46 4.68
CA ALA A 66 -5.59 4.33 4.79
C ALA A 66 -6.03 3.38 5.92
N GLN A 67 -5.10 2.58 6.45
CA GLN A 67 -5.33 1.71 7.60
C GLN A 67 -4.10 1.64 8.50
N GLU A 68 -4.34 1.38 9.79
CA GLU A 68 -3.24 1.08 10.72
C GLU A 68 -2.56 -0.24 10.33
N LEU A 69 -1.24 -0.19 10.14
CA LEU A 69 -0.45 -1.37 9.73
C LEU A 69 -0.29 -2.38 10.87
N GLY A 70 -0.49 -1.93 12.13
CA GLY A 70 -0.30 -2.74 13.34
C GLY A 70 1.18 -2.97 13.68
N GLU A 71 1.44 -3.93 14.58
CA GLU A 71 2.80 -4.38 14.88
C GLU A 71 3.35 -5.20 13.72
N VAL A 72 4.22 -4.58 12.93
CA VAL A 72 4.88 -5.19 11.77
C VAL A 72 6.35 -5.40 12.09
N GLN A 73 6.79 -6.66 12.13
CA GLN A 73 8.21 -6.97 12.25
C GLN A 73 8.87 -6.91 10.87
N VAL A 74 9.81 -5.98 10.72
CA VAL A 74 10.70 -5.88 9.56
C VAL A 74 12.03 -6.56 9.92
N PRO A 75 12.35 -7.73 9.33
CA PRO A 75 13.64 -8.36 9.56
C PRO A 75 14.78 -7.47 9.04
N PHE A 76 15.93 -7.50 9.72
CA PHE A 76 17.11 -6.78 9.25
C PHE A 76 17.54 -7.33 7.88
N GLY A 77 17.76 -6.44 6.91
CA GLY A 77 18.10 -6.81 5.53
C GLY A 77 16.94 -7.36 4.71
N TRP A 78 15.68 -7.17 5.15
CA TRP A 78 14.51 -7.54 4.35
C TRP A 78 14.35 -6.61 3.13
N PHE A 79 13.97 -7.21 2.00
CA PHE A 79 13.62 -6.52 0.77
C PHE A 79 12.28 -7.03 0.25
N PRO A 80 11.35 -6.14 -0.13
CA PRO A 80 10.10 -6.55 -0.75
C PRO A 80 10.36 -7.14 -2.13
N ARG A 81 9.43 -7.98 -2.57
CA ARG A 81 9.37 -8.39 -3.97
C ARG A 81 8.73 -7.24 -4.78
N PRO A 82 9.40 -6.68 -5.81
CA PRO A 82 8.87 -5.55 -6.61
C PRO A 82 7.46 -5.83 -7.15
N ARG A 83 7.22 -7.08 -7.56
CA ARG A 83 5.95 -7.54 -8.09
C ARG A 83 4.79 -7.44 -7.08
N ARG A 84 5.06 -7.53 -5.78
CA ARG A 84 4.08 -7.35 -4.69
C ARG A 84 3.70 -5.88 -4.51
N LEU A 85 4.59 -4.95 -4.85
CA LEU A 85 4.31 -3.51 -4.80
C LEU A 85 3.56 -3.04 -6.05
N LEU A 86 3.87 -3.63 -7.21
CA LEU A 86 3.16 -3.36 -8.47
C LEU A 86 1.76 -3.97 -8.51
N GLN A 87 1.57 -5.09 -7.82
CA GLN A 87 0.29 -5.78 -7.69
C GLN A 87 0.04 -6.13 -6.22
N PRO A 88 -0.24 -5.10 -5.38
CA PRO A 88 -0.50 -5.33 -3.98
C PRO A 88 -1.84 -6.05 -3.80
N VAL A 89 -1.90 -6.90 -2.79
CA VAL A 89 -3.17 -7.45 -2.29
C VAL A 89 -4.03 -6.32 -1.72
N SER A 90 -5.34 -6.48 -1.65
CA SER A 90 -6.21 -5.48 -1.02
C SER A 90 -5.91 -5.30 0.46
N ALA A 91 -5.86 -4.06 0.93
CA ALA A 91 -5.56 -3.71 2.33
C ALA A 91 -6.61 -4.27 3.31
N THR A 92 -7.87 -4.19 2.88
CA THR A 92 -8.99 -4.96 3.42
C THR A 92 -8.99 -6.34 2.77
N GLY A 93 -8.54 -7.36 3.51
CA GLY A 93 -8.81 -8.74 3.12
C GLY A 93 -10.32 -8.98 3.25
N SER A 94 -11.07 -8.71 2.18
CA SER A 94 -12.52 -8.96 2.09
C SER A 94 -13.34 -8.58 3.31
N ALA A 95 -13.84 -7.34 3.34
CA ALA A 95 -15.16 -7.06 3.91
C ALA A 95 -15.94 -6.12 2.97
N GLY A 96 -16.00 -6.50 1.69
CA GLY A 96 -17.02 -6.03 0.76
C GLY A 96 -18.05 -7.13 0.56
N ASN A 97 -18.69 -7.58 1.65
CA ASN A 97 -20.05 -8.08 1.54
C ASN A 97 -20.93 -6.85 1.30
N ILE A 98 -20.95 -6.37 0.06
CA ILE A 98 -22.13 -5.65 -0.40
C ILE A 98 -23.11 -6.74 -0.76
N GLU A 99 -23.94 -7.07 0.24
CA GLU A 99 -25.29 -7.53 0.03
C GLU A 99 -25.88 -6.70 -1.11
N ASP A 100 -26.00 -7.31 -2.30
CA ASP A 100 -26.95 -6.83 -3.30
C ASP A 100 -28.33 -7.08 -2.68
N GLU A 101 -28.82 -6.02 -2.05
CA GLU A 101 -30.11 -5.92 -1.40
C GLU A 101 -31.18 -6.35 -2.40
N GLN A 102 -31.89 -7.41 -2.02
CA GLN A 102 -33.13 -7.84 -2.62
C GLN A 102 -34.08 -6.64 -2.75
N VAL A 103 -34.29 -6.15 -3.97
CA VAL A 103 -35.43 -5.29 -4.32
C VAL A 103 -36.23 -5.95 -5.45
N THR A 104 -37.13 -6.84 -5.02
CA THR A 104 -38.55 -7.01 -5.39
C THR A 104 -39.06 -6.54 -6.76
N THR A 105 -40.00 -7.34 -7.30
CA THR A 105 -40.96 -7.13 -8.42
C THR A 105 -40.60 -8.01 -9.63
N GLN A 106 -41.34 -9.04 -10.03
CA GLN A 106 -42.79 -9.29 -10.02
C GLN A 106 -43.06 -10.80 -10.15
#